data_AF-A0A7V4SUB7-F1
#
_entry.id   AF-A0A7V4SUB7-F1
#
_cell.length_a   1.000
_cell.length_b   1.000
_cell.length_c   1.000
_cell.angle_alpha   90.00
_cell.angle_beta   90.00
_cell.angle_gamma   90.00
#
_symmetry.space_group_name_H-M   'P 1'
#
loop_
_entity.id
_entity.type
_entity.pdbx_description
1 polymer ?
#
loop_
_entity_poly.entity_id
_entity_poly.type
_entity_poly.pdbx_seq_one_letter_code
_entity_poly.pdbx_strand_id
1 'polypeptide(L)'
;MRSVALISVTVAIFCLATAAVAEAPAPLALNNAAVGGGPLNQYTPGVENGVGVNNIGLLIKTWGKVTFVDTINKCFYINDGSNRNDGSGHVGLRVDYDNLAPGNTITPPSIDTYVMVTGISSTIIINGKIQPNLRPRRQSDIQVVTP
;
A
#
# COMPACT_ATOMS: atom_id res chain seq x y z
N MET A 1 59.39 48.67 19.88
CA MET A 1 59.43 47.35 19.23
C MET A 1 58.02 46.79 19.22
N ARG A 2 57.47 46.52 18.03
CA ARG A 2 56.05 46.19 17.80
C ARG A 2 55.85 44.67 17.93
N SER A 3 54.98 44.23 18.83
CA SER A 3 54.52 42.83 18.87
C SER A 3 53.46 42.61 17.80
N VAL A 4 53.70 41.67 16.90
CA VAL A 4 52.76 41.23 15.86
C VAL A 4 52.08 39.96 16.35
N ALA A 5 50.74 39.98 16.44
CA ALA A 5 49.94 38.81 16.77
C ALA A 5 49.74 37.95 15.51
N LEU A 6 50.15 36.68 15.55
CA LEU A 6 49.73 35.68 14.56
C LEU A 6 48.30 35.26 14.88
N ILE A 7 47.36 35.60 14.00
CA ILE A 7 46.00 35.03 14.00
C ILE A 7 46.01 33.92 12.95
N SER A 8 46.07 32.67 13.39
CA SER A 8 45.90 31.50 12.52
C SER A 8 44.43 31.36 12.18
N VAL A 9 44.06 31.53 10.91
CA VAL A 9 42.71 31.28 10.40
C VAL A 9 42.67 29.85 9.87
N THR A 10 42.01 28.95 10.60
CA THR A 10 41.73 27.59 10.13
C THR A 10 40.45 27.60 9.29
N VAL A 11 40.56 27.33 7.99
CA VAL A 11 39.39 27.13 7.12
C VAL A 11 39.00 25.66 7.18
N ALA A 12 37.88 25.34 7.81
CA ALA A 12 37.28 24.01 7.76
C ALA A 12 36.42 23.91 6.49
N ILE A 13 36.90 23.16 5.50
CA ILE A 13 36.09 22.80 4.31
C ILE A 13 35.25 21.59 4.68
N PHE A 14 33.96 21.79 4.94
CA PHE A 14 32.99 20.69 5.04
C PHE A 14 32.54 20.28 3.65
N CYS A 15 32.96 19.09 3.21
CA CYS A 15 32.42 18.45 2.02
C CYS A 15 31.08 17.79 2.38
N LEU A 16 29.97 18.48 2.10
CA LEU A 16 28.63 17.89 2.21
C LEU A 16 28.40 17.00 0.99
N ALA A 17 28.60 15.69 1.15
CA ALA A 17 28.14 14.73 0.16
C ALA A 17 26.61 14.71 0.17
N THR A 18 25.97 15.21 -0.89
CA THR A 18 24.53 15.05 -1.07
C THR A 18 24.26 13.58 -1.36
N ALA A 19 23.59 12.88 -0.44
CA ALA A 19 23.06 11.56 -0.75
C ALA A 19 22.06 11.71 -1.91
N ALA A 20 22.31 11.00 -3.02
CA ALA A 20 21.31 10.88 -4.07
C ALA A 20 20.09 10.19 -3.46
N VAL A 21 18.97 10.91 -3.37
CA VAL A 21 17.71 10.33 -2.91
C VAL A 21 17.20 9.50 -4.09
N ALA A 22 17.40 8.19 -4.03
CA ALA A 22 16.80 7.28 -4.99
C ALA A 22 15.28 7.45 -4.91
N GLU A 23 14.64 7.77 -6.04
CA GLU A 23 13.19 7.89 -6.11
C GLU A 23 12.58 6.51 -5.81
N ALA A 24 11.65 6.47 -4.85
CA ALA A 24 10.94 5.23 -4.55
C ALA A 24 10.16 4.77 -5.78
N PRO A 25 10.17 3.47 -6.12
CA PRO A 25 9.46 2.98 -7.29
C PRO A 25 7.98 3.33 -7.21
N ALA A 26 7.44 3.78 -8.35
CA ALA A 26 6.02 4.07 -8.46
C ALA A 26 5.18 2.80 -8.22
N PRO A 27 4.01 2.90 -7.58
CA PRO A 27 3.12 1.75 -7.39
C PRO A 27 2.69 1.13 -8.71
N LEU A 28 2.62 -0.21 -8.76
CA LEU A 28 2.08 -0.93 -9.92
C LEU A 28 0.56 -0.78 -9.98
N ALA A 29 0.02 -0.27 -11.09
CA ALA A 29 -1.43 -0.18 -11.29
C ALA A 29 -2.02 -1.55 -11.64
N LEU A 30 -3.04 -1.99 -10.91
CA LEU A 30 -3.73 -3.27 -11.11
C LEU A 30 -5.26 -3.08 -11.05
N ASN A 31 -6.00 -4.01 -11.67
CA ASN A 31 -7.42 -4.20 -11.39
C ASN A 31 -7.59 -5.14 -10.17
N ASN A 32 -8.79 -5.19 -9.58
CA ASN A 32 -9.04 -5.94 -8.35
C ASN A 32 -8.93 -7.46 -8.55
N ALA A 33 -9.19 -7.95 -9.77
CA ALA A 33 -9.05 -9.36 -10.11
C ALA A 33 -7.59 -9.85 -10.12
N ALA A 34 -6.65 -8.98 -10.53
CA ALA A 34 -5.23 -9.32 -10.67
C ALA A 34 -4.44 -9.25 -9.36
N VAL A 35 -5.00 -8.69 -8.27
CA VAL A 35 -4.31 -8.59 -6.98
C VAL A 35 -4.04 -9.98 -6.39
N GLY A 36 -2.79 -10.20 -5.95
CA GLY A 36 -2.30 -11.46 -5.42
C GLY A 36 -1.72 -12.39 -6.50
N GLY A 37 -2.38 -12.50 -7.65
CA GLY A 37 -1.92 -13.33 -8.77
C GLY A 37 -1.93 -14.83 -8.50
N GLY A 38 -1.46 -15.60 -9.49
CA GLY A 38 -1.40 -17.07 -9.40
C GLY A 38 -0.15 -17.61 -8.69
N PRO A 39 -0.10 -18.92 -8.40
CA PRO A 39 1.09 -19.54 -7.83
C PRO A 39 2.23 -19.59 -8.86
N LEU A 40 3.47 -19.37 -8.40
CA LEU A 40 4.67 -19.67 -9.19
C LEU A 40 5.06 -21.15 -9.03
N ASN A 41 4.99 -21.66 -7.80
CA ASN A 41 5.25 -23.05 -7.42
C ASN A 41 4.69 -23.34 -6.01
N GLN A 42 4.92 -24.55 -5.48
CA GLN A 42 4.43 -24.97 -4.16
C GLN A 42 4.96 -24.15 -2.96
N TYR A 43 6.12 -23.50 -3.09
CA TYR A 43 6.75 -22.67 -2.06
C TYR A 43 6.47 -21.17 -2.27
N THR A 44 5.85 -20.81 -3.39
CA THR A 44 5.45 -19.44 -3.71
C THR A 44 4.00 -19.45 -4.18
N PRO A 45 3.06 -19.75 -3.26
CA PRO A 45 1.64 -19.80 -3.59
C PRO A 45 1.11 -18.42 -3.96
N GLY A 46 0.08 -18.40 -4.81
CA GLY A 46 -0.72 -17.22 -5.08
C GLY A 46 -1.95 -17.17 -4.17
N VAL A 47 -2.91 -16.33 -4.54
CA VAL A 47 -4.23 -16.33 -3.91
C VAL A 47 -5.13 -17.39 -4.53
N GLU A 48 -6.18 -17.77 -3.81
CA GLU A 48 -7.24 -18.66 -4.28
C GLU A 48 -7.79 -18.15 -5.62
N ASN A 49 -7.84 -19.03 -6.60
CA ASN A 49 -8.24 -18.74 -7.98
C ASN A 49 -7.49 -17.56 -8.63
N GLY A 50 -6.32 -17.21 -8.11
CA GLY A 50 -5.47 -16.17 -8.67
C GLY A 50 -4.88 -16.59 -10.02
N VAL A 51 -4.77 -15.63 -10.94
CA VAL A 51 -4.23 -15.84 -12.29
C VAL A 51 -3.13 -14.81 -12.58
N GLY A 52 -2.22 -15.16 -13.49
CA GLY A 52 -1.15 -14.26 -13.92
C GLY A 52 -0.05 -14.08 -12.88
N VAL A 53 0.67 -12.96 -12.98
CA VAL A 53 1.88 -12.67 -12.20
C VAL A 53 1.57 -12.56 -10.70
N ASN A 54 2.29 -13.35 -9.90
CA ASN A 54 2.27 -13.21 -8.44
C ASN A 54 2.88 -11.86 -8.04
N ASN A 55 2.04 -10.98 -7.49
CA ASN A 55 2.42 -9.63 -7.08
C ASN A 55 2.37 -9.43 -5.56
N ILE A 56 2.29 -10.53 -4.79
CA ILE A 56 2.30 -10.47 -3.33
C ILE A 56 3.61 -9.83 -2.86
N GLY A 57 3.50 -8.86 -1.95
CA GLY A 57 4.61 -8.08 -1.40
C GLY A 57 4.92 -6.80 -2.19
N LEU A 58 4.34 -6.58 -3.36
CA LEU A 58 4.57 -5.37 -4.15
C LEU A 58 3.72 -4.19 -3.65
N LEU A 59 4.24 -2.98 -3.85
CA LEU A 59 3.47 -1.75 -3.73
C LEU A 59 2.61 -1.58 -4.97
N ILE A 60 1.29 -1.58 -4.79
CA ILE A 60 0.32 -1.48 -5.88
C ILE A 60 -0.59 -0.27 -5.70
N LYS A 61 -1.24 0.13 -6.79
CA LYS A 61 -2.36 1.07 -6.78
C LYS A 61 -3.53 0.42 -7.54
N THR A 62 -4.71 0.44 -6.92
CA THR A 62 -5.96 0.01 -7.56
C THR A 62 -7.06 1.00 -7.23
N TRP A 63 -8.26 0.78 -7.76
CA TRP A 63 -9.41 1.64 -7.55
C TRP A 63 -10.70 0.82 -7.38
N GLY A 64 -11.78 1.49 -7.04
CA GLY A 64 -13.12 0.90 -7.04
C GLY A 64 -14.11 1.70 -6.22
N LYS A 65 -15.38 1.34 -6.34
CA LYS A 65 -16.45 1.85 -5.48
C LYS A 65 -16.43 1.10 -4.15
N VAL A 66 -16.53 1.82 -3.03
CA VAL A 66 -16.65 1.22 -1.70
C VAL A 66 -17.99 0.50 -1.58
N THR A 67 -17.96 -0.80 -1.33
CA THR A 67 -19.15 -1.67 -1.25
C THR A 67 -19.51 -2.07 0.18
N PHE A 68 -18.55 -2.02 1.11
CA PHE A 68 -18.73 -2.40 2.50
C PHE A 68 -17.67 -1.74 3.38
N VAL A 69 -18.01 -1.44 4.63
CA VAL A 69 -17.10 -0.88 5.63
C VAL A 69 -17.34 -1.57 6.97
N ASP A 70 -16.27 -2.04 7.61
CA ASP A 70 -16.26 -2.58 8.96
C ASP A 70 -15.22 -1.82 9.80
N THR A 71 -15.72 -0.98 10.69
CA THR A 71 -14.87 -0.17 11.58
C THR A 71 -14.34 -0.95 12.78
N ILE A 72 -14.95 -2.09 13.12
CA ILE A 72 -14.55 -2.94 14.24
C ILE A 72 -13.33 -3.77 13.80
N ASN A 73 -13.44 -4.44 12.66
CA ASN A 73 -12.35 -5.23 12.08
C ASN A 73 -11.37 -4.40 11.23
N LYS A 74 -11.60 -3.08 11.15
CA LYS A 74 -10.78 -2.10 10.44
C LYS A 74 -10.47 -2.51 8.99
N CYS A 75 -11.54 -2.81 8.25
CA CYS A 75 -11.46 -3.11 6.84
C CYS A 75 -12.61 -2.48 6.04
N PHE A 76 -12.43 -2.39 4.72
CA PHE A 76 -13.48 -2.03 3.79
C PHE A 76 -13.26 -2.75 2.46
N TYR A 77 -14.27 -2.79 1.60
CA TYR A 77 -14.19 -3.46 0.29
C TYR A 77 -14.36 -2.45 -0.83
N ILE A 78 -13.59 -2.62 -1.90
CA ILE A 78 -13.69 -1.82 -3.13
C ILE A 78 -13.96 -2.71 -4.33
N ASN A 79 -14.84 -2.28 -5.24
CA ASN A 79 -15.16 -3.00 -6.45
C ASN A 79 -14.96 -2.11 -7.69
N ASP A 80 -14.10 -2.53 -8.60
CA ASP A 80 -13.84 -1.90 -9.90
C ASP A 80 -14.73 -2.47 -11.03
N GLY A 81 -15.67 -3.36 -10.69
CA GLY A 81 -16.52 -4.09 -11.63
C GLY A 81 -16.08 -5.53 -11.85
N SER A 82 -14.93 -5.95 -11.32
CA SER A 82 -14.50 -7.35 -11.39
C SER A 82 -15.34 -8.30 -10.54
N ASN A 83 -16.15 -7.78 -9.62
CA ASN A 83 -17.05 -8.54 -8.74
C ASN A 83 -16.35 -9.69 -8.00
N ARG A 84 -15.13 -9.42 -7.51
CA ARG A 84 -14.35 -10.40 -6.76
C ARG A 84 -15.14 -10.86 -5.53
N ASN A 85 -15.14 -12.17 -5.29
CA ASN A 85 -15.75 -12.80 -4.12
C ASN A 85 -14.68 -13.63 -3.40
N ASP A 86 -14.39 -13.27 -2.16
CA ASP A 86 -13.41 -13.93 -1.31
C ASP A 86 -14.05 -14.91 -0.29
N GLY A 87 -15.38 -15.07 -0.34
CA GLY A 87 -16.16 -15.90 0.55
C GLY A 87 -16.62 -15.21 1.84
N SER A 88 -16.30 -13.93 2.04
CA SER A 88 -16.73 -13.14 3.21
C SER A 88 -18.21 -12.72 3.16
N GLY A 89 -18.82 -12.74 1.98
CA GLY A 89 -20.15 -12.16 1.73
C GLY A 89 -20.11 -10.70 1.27
N HIS A 90 -18.91 -10.10 1.17
CA HIS A 90 -18.71 -8.75 0.64
C HIS A 90 -18.06 -8.80 -0.74
N VAL A 91 -18.59 -8.00 -1.69
CA VAL A 91 -18.11 -7.98 -3.07
C VAL A 91 -16.98 -6.98 -3.21
N GLY A 92 -15.85 -7.41 -3.76
CA GLY A 92 -14.71 -6.56 -4.08
C GLY A 92 -13.38 -7.08 -3.53
N LEU A 93 -12.36 -6.22 -3.62
CA LEU A 93 -11.07 -6.40 -2.97
C LEU A 93 -11.16 -5.84 -1.56
N ARG A 94 -10.78 -6.65 -0.58
CA ARG A 94 -10.62 -6.25 0.81
C ARG A 94 -9.42 -5.31 0.97
N VAL A 95 -9.64 -4.22 1.70
CA VAL A 95 -8.62 -3.25 2.12
C VAL A 95 -8.56 -3.25 3.65
N ASP A 96 -7.47 -3.77 4.20
CA ASP A 96 -7.24 -3.81 5.66
C ASP A 96 -6.38 -2.64 6.11
N TYR A 97 -6.89 -1.87 7.07
CA TYR A 97 -6.20 -0.75 7.70
C TYR A 97 -5.97 -1.00 9.21
N ASP A 98 -5.89 -2.26 9.62
CA ASP A 98 -5.47 -2.65 10.96
C ASP A 98 -3.93 -2.75 11.08
N ASN A 99 -3.45 -2.72 12.33
CA ASN A 99 -2.03 -2.83 12.68
C ASN A 99 -1.14 -1.79 11.95
N LEU A 100 -1.63 -0.55 11.86
CA LEU A 100 -0.86 0.57 11.32
C LEU A 100 0.35 0.88 12.20
N ALA A 101 1.42 1.39 11.59
CA ALA A 101 2.57 1.87 12.35
C ALA A 101 2.15 3.03 13.29
N PRO A 102 2.78 3.15 14.49
CA PRO A 102 2.44 4.19 15.46
C PRO A 102 2.34 5.58 14.85
N GLY A 103 1.31 6.33 15.23
CA GLY A 103 1.03 7.68 14.71
C GLY A 103 0.23 7.72 13.42
N ASN A 104 -0.12 6.57 12.82
CA ASN A 104 -1.05 6.51 11.69
C ASN A 104 -2.45 6.08 12.12
N THR A 105 -3.44 6.80 11.61
CA THR A 105 -4.85 6.46 11.70
C THR A 105 -5.45 6.55 10.31
N ILE A 106 -6.40 5.67 10.01
CA ILE A 106 -7.19 5.70 8.79
C ILE A 106 -8.66 5.78 9.19
N THR A 107 -9.36 6.74 8.60
CA THR A 107 -10.83 6.78 8.56
C THR A 107 -11.27 6.16 7.23
N PRO A 108 -12.06 5.07 7.26
CA PRO A 108 -12.51 4.46 6.01
C PRO A 108 -13.42 5.43 5.23
N PRO A 109 -13.38 5.41 3.89
CA PRO A 109 -14.32 6.18 3.08
C PRO A 109 -15.75 5.66 3.25
N SER A 110 -16.74 6.52 2.95
CA SER A 110 -18.14 6.11 2.96
C SER A 110 -18.47 5.11 1.86
N ILE A 111 -19.43 4.23 2.12
CA ILE A 111 -20.03 3.36 1.11
C ILE A 111 -20.52 4.20 -0.08
N ASP A 112 -20.45 3.64 -1.28
CA ASP A 112 -20.81 4.26 -2.58
C ASP A 112 -19.89 5.39 -3.07
N THR A 113 -18.78 5.66 -2.39
CA THR A 113 -17.72 6.54 -2.91
C THR A 113 -16.72 5.77 -3.77
N TYR A 114 -16.18 6.41 -4.80
CA TYR A 114 -15.06 5.85 -5.57
C TYR A 114 -13.74 6.26 -4.93
N VAL A 115 -12.81 5.32 -4.86
CA VAL A 115 -11.48 5.57 -4.29
C VAL A 115 -10.37 4.99 -5.17
N MET A 116 -9.21 5.63 -5.12
CA MET A 116 -7.93 5.00 -5.46
C MET A 116 -7.23 4.63 -4.16
N VAL A 117 -6.69 3.42 -4.09
CA VAL A 117 -5.97 2.92 -2.92
C VAL A 117 -4.57 2.48 -3.35
N THR A 118 -3.57 3.07 -2.72
CA THR A 118 -2.18 2.61 -2.78
C THR A 118 -1.89 1.74 -1.56
N GLY A 119 -1.20 0.62 -1.73
CA GLY A 119 -0.90 -0.25 -0.60
C GLY A 119 -0.10 -1.47 -1.00
N ILE A 120 0.29 -2.26 0.00
CA ILE A 120 0.98 -3.52 -0.24
C ILE A 120 -0.05 -4.57 -0.64
N SER A 121 0.19 -5.26 -1.76
CA SER A 121 -0.53 -6.49 -2.12
C SER A 121 -0.15 -7.58 -1.11
N SER A 122 -1.03 -7.86 -0.17
CA SER A 122 -0.86 -8.83 0.90
C SER A 122 -1.86 -9.97 0.74
N THR A 123 -1.79 -10.93 1.64
CA THR A 123 -2.79 -12.00 1.74
C THR A 123 -3.48 -11.97 3.09
N ILE A 124 -4.63 -12.64 3.15
CA ILE A 124 -5.37 -12.95 4.37
C ILE A 124 -6.02 -14.33 4.22
N ILE A 125 -6.28 -15.03 5.33
CA ILE A 125 -7.03 -16.27 5.30
C ILE A 125 -8.51 -15.97 5.60
N ILE A 126 -9.39 -16.33 4.67
CA ILE A 126 -10.84 -16.26 4.83
C ILE A 126 -11.39 -17.64 4.51
N ASN A 127 -12.15 -18.23 5.45
CA ASN A 127 -12.72 -19.57 5.32
C ASN A 127 -11.69 -20.64 4.90
N GLY A 128 -10.47 -20.56 5.45
CA GLY A 128 -9.38 -21.51 5.16
C GLY A 128 -8.66 -21.32 3.83
N LYS A 129 -9.01 -20.27 3.05
CA LYS A 129 -8.43 -19.98 1.73
C LYS A 129 -7.58 -18.72 1.77
N ILE A 130 -6.47 -18.71 1.02
CA ILE A 130 -5.61 -17.54 0.87
C ILE A 130 -6.30 -16.56 -0.08
N GLN A 131 -6.69 -15.38 0.41
CA GLN A 131 -7.35 -14.34 -0.37
C GLN A 131 -6.43 -13.11 -0.47
N PRO A 132 -6.55 -12.28 -1.51
CA PRO A 132 -5.81 -11.03 -1.59
C PRO A 132 -6.34 -10.05 -0.57
N ASN A 133 -5.44 -9.19 -0.13
CA ASN A 133 -5.71 -8.14 0.82
C ASN A 133 -4.84 -6.93 0.48
N LEU A 134 -5.42 -5.74 0.47
CA LEU A 134 -4.66 -4.52 0.22
C LEU A 134 -4.40 -3.79 1.53
N ARG A 135 -3.14 -3.45 1.82
CA ARG A 135 -2.75 -2.80 3.07
C ARG A 135 -2.17 -1.40 2.80
N PRO A 136 -2.99 -0.33 2.87
CA PRO A 136 -2.50 1.04 2.86
C PRO A 136 -1.68 1.33 4.12
N ARG A 137 -0.78 2.31 4.05
CA ARG A 137 0.09 2.66 5.19
C ARG A 137 -0.46 3.79 6.04
N ARG A 138 -1.23 4.70 5.44
CA ARG A 138 -1.75 5.94 6.06
C ARG A 138 -2.91 6.50 5.26
N GLN A 139 -3.60 7.50 5.82
CA GLN A 139 -4.78 8.12 5.20
C GLN A 139 -4.55 8.62 3.76
N SER A 140 -3.38 9.19 3.45
CA SER A 140 -3.08 9.73 2.11
C SER A 140 -3.02 8.66 1.01
N ASP A 141 -2.89 7.39 1.37
CA ASP A 141 -2.87 6.30 0.41
C ASP A 141 -4.27 5.95 -0.10
N ILE A 142 -5.31 6.46 0.56
CA ILE A 142 -6.71 6.31 0.17
C ILE A 142 -7.21 7.67 -0.30
N GLN A 143 -7.45 7.78 -1.60
CA GLN A 143 -7.89 9.02 -2.23
C GLN A 143 -9.31 8.84 -2.75
N VAL A 144 -10.26 9.61 -2.21
CA VAL A 144 -11.61 9.70 -2.77
C VAL A 144 -11.55 10.42 -4.10
N VAL A 145 -12.16 9.83 -5.12
CA VAL A 145 -12.19 10.36 -6.49
C VAL A 145 -13.64 10.50 -6.97
N THR A 146 -13.85 11.47 -7.85
CA THR A 146 -15.10 11.60 -8.60
C THR A 146 -14.98 10.79 -9.88
N PRO A 147 -15.97 9.95 -10.23
CA PRO A 147 -15.98 9.23 -11.51
C PRO A 147 -16.09 10.17 -12.72
#